data_AF-A0A447TZU4-F1
#
_entry.id   AF-A0A447TZU4-F1
#
_cell.length_a   1.000
_cell.length_b   1.000
_cell.length_c   1.000
_cell.angle_alpha   90.00
_cell.angle_beta   90.00
_cell.angle_gamma   90.00
#
_symmetry.space_group_name_H-M   'P 1'
#
loop_
_entity.id
_entity.type
_entity.pdbx_description
1 polymer ?
#
loop_
_entity_poly.entity_id
_entity_poly.type
_entity_poly.pdbx_seq_one_letter_code
_entity_poly.pdbx_strand_id
1 'polypeptide(L)'
;MQNYLAQIWDVMQQAVYRGLHTEGVLPGPYQVPRRACALHKTLQANRSASDFLTALNWVNAFAIAVSEENASGGQIVTAPTNGACGIIPAALCWYDKFVTPLEPGALTRFFLTAAAIAMLFKQNASILGSEVGCQGEIGVACSMAAAGLAELMGASVEQTLSAAEIAMEHHLGLTCDPLGGQVQNSLHREKRHLCRESDKRGDDGDESRKRTLYFAR
;
A
#
# COMPACT_ATOMS: atom_id res chain seq x y z
N MET A 1 1.91 -22.12 -14.38
CA MET A 1 1.97 -21.38 -13.09
C MET A 1 3.04 -20.30 -13.10
N GLN A 2 4.33 -20.62 -13.25
CA GLN A 2 5.42 -19.62 -13.24
C GLN A 2 5.24 -18.49 -14.27
N ASN A 3 4.90 -18.83 -15.52
CA ASN A 3 4.64 -17.82 -16.56
C ASN A 3 3.52 -16.84 -16.20
N TYR A 4 2.48 -17.32 -15.51
CA TYR A 4 1.36 -16.47 -15.09
C TYR A 4 1.77 -15.52 -13.95
N LEU A 5 2.56 -16.00 -12.98
CA LEU A 5 3.10 -15.15 -11.92
C LEU A 5 4.09 -14.10 -12.47
N ALA A 6 4.88 -14.47 -13.48
CA ALA A 6 5.73 -13.52 -14.20
C ALA A 6 4.91 -12.44 -14.92
N GLN A 7 3.77 -12.79 -15.53
CA GLN A 7 2.85 -11.83 -16.13
C GLN A 7 2.23 -10.88 -15.08
N ILE A 8 1.82 -11.41 -13.93
CA ILE A 8 1.34 -10.57 -12.82
C ILE A 8 2.40 -9.55 -12.40
N TRP A 9 3.64 -10.02 -12.25
CA TRP A 9 4.76 -9.17 -11.89
C TRP A 9 5.07 -8.11 -12.95
N ASP A 10 5.01 -8.47 -14.23
CA ASP A 10 5.17 -7.52 -15.33
C ASP A 10 4.12 -6.40 -15.27
N VAL A 11 2.84 -6.73 -15.10
CA VAL A 11 1.78 -5.73 -14.95
C VAL A 11 2.00 -4.85 -13.71
N MET A 12 2.43 -5.43 -12.60
CA MET A 12 2.79 -4.70 -11.38
C MET A 12 3.95 -3.71 -11.62
N GLN A 13 5.02 -4.14 -12.29
CA GLN A 13 6.15 -3.27 -12.64
C GLN A 13 5.74 -2.16 -13.60
N GLN A 14 4.87 -2.44 -14.57
CA GLN A 14 4.36 -1.41 -15.48
C GLN A 14 3.52 -0.36 -14.73
N ALA A 15 2.73 -0.77 -13.72
CA ALA A 15 2.02 0.17 -12.87
C ALA A 15 2.99 1.06 -12.05
N VAL A 16 4.03 0.46 -11.45
CA VAL A 16 5.09 1.21 -10.77
C VAL A 16 5.74 2.21 -11.73
N TYR A 17 6.13 1.75 -12.92
CA TYR A 17 6.77 2.58 -13.94
C TYR A 17 5.90 3.77 -14.34
N ARG A 18 4.62 3.55 -14.67
CA ARG A 18 3.71 4.65 -15.05
C ARG A 18 3.55 5.67 -13.91
N GLY A 19 3.34 5.20 -12.68
CA GLY A 19 3.19 6.10 -11.52
C GLY A 19 4.45 6.93 -11.23
N LEU A 20 5.64 6.35 -11.40
CA LEU A 20 6.92 7.05 -11.21
C LEU A 20 7.24 8.09 -12.32
N HIS A 21 6.52 8.08 -13.44
CA HIS A 21 6.77 8.98 -14.59
C HIS A 21 5.59 9.90 -14.92
N THR A 22 4.42 9.67 -14.33
CA THR A 22 3.23 10.49 -14.57
C THR A 22 3.17 11.66 -13.59
N GLU A 23 3.11 12.87 -14.14
CA GLU A 23 2.91 14.11 -13.38
C GLU A 23 1.44 14.55 -13.42
N GLY A 24 1.13 15.61 -12.68
CA GLY A 24 -0.19 16.23 -12.67
C GLY A 24 -0.97 15.94 -11.40
N VAL A 25 -2.28 15.94 -11.53
CA VAL A 25 -3.23 15.91 -10.42
C VAL A 25 -4.14 14.68 -10.57
N LEU A 26 -4.44 14.01 -9.46
CA LEU A 26 -5.36 12.89 -9.46
C LEU A 26 -6.79 13.37 -9.79
N PRO A 27 -7.56 12.58 -10.56
CA PRO A 27 -8.94 12.93 -10.86
C PRO A 27 -9.78 12.92 -9.59
N GLY A 28 -10.65 13.91 -9.42
CA GLY A 28 -11.52 14.01 -8.25
C GLY A 28 -11.65 15.45 -7.72
N PRO A 29 -12.60 15.70 -6.82
CA PRO A 29 -12.88 17.03 -6.29
C PRO A 29 -11.74 17.61 -5.43
N TYR A 30 -10.87 16.75 -4.90
CA TYR A 30 -9.81 17.14 -3.97
C TYR A 30 -8.50 17.58 -4.64
N GLN A 31 -8.40 17.46 -5.97
CA GLN A 31 -7.25 17.92 -6.75
C GLN A 31 -5.89 17.55 -6.13
N VAL A 32 -5.75 16.30 -5.70
CA VAL A 32 -4.54 15.82 -5.01
C VAL A 32 -3.38 15.72 -6.01
N PRO A 33 -2.26 16.43 -5.82
CA PRO A 33 -1.13 16.36 -6.73
C PRO A 33 -0.44 14.99 -6.64
N ARG A 34 -0.01 14.47 -7.79
CA ARG A 34 0.86 13.29 -7.85
C ARG A 34 2.23 13.61 -7.25
N ARG A 35 2.73 12.72 -6.40
CA ARG A 35 3.99 12.87 -5.67
C ARG A 35 5.05 11.87 -6.11
N ALA A 36 4.64 10.72 -6.67
CA ALA A 36 5.58 9.65 -7.02
C ALA A 36 6.68 10.12 -7.98
N CYS A 37 6.32 10.83 -9.05
CA CYS A 37 7.28 11.32 -10.04
C CYS A 37 8.31 12.29 -9.46
N ALA A 38 7.87 13.26 -8.63
CA ALA A 38 8.77 14.22 -8.00
C ALA A 38 9.72 13.55 -6.99
N LEU A 39 9.20 12.61 -6.19
CA LEU A 39 10.00 11.83 -5.26
C LEU A 39 11.03 10.96 -6.01
N HIS A 40 10.62 10.30 -7.08
CA HIS A 40 11.48 9.48 -7.93
C HIS A 40 12.65 10.28 -8.50
N LYS A 41 12.39 11.46 -9.07
CA LYS A 41 13.44 12.37 -9.58
C LYS A 41 14.44 12.75 -8.48
N THR A 42 13.94 13.06 -7.29
CA THR A 42 14.78 13.41 -6.13
C THR A 42 15.68 12.25 -5.71
N LEU A 43 15.15 11.02 -5.69
CA LEU A 43 15.91 9.82 -5.34
C LEU A 43 16.92 9.41 -6.42
N GLN A 44 16.59 9.62 -7.69
CA GLN A 44 17.52 9.38 -8.80
C GLN A 44 18.69 10.37 -8.82
N ALA A 45 18.46 11.63 -8.41
CA ALA A 45 19.51 12.64 -8.32
C ALA A 45 20.47 12.38 -7.14
N ASN A 46 19.94 11.88 -6.02
CA ASN A 46 20.70 11.63 -4.79
C ASN A 46 21.20 10.17 -4.69
N ARG A 47 21.96 9.69 -5.69
CA ARG A 47 22.47 8.30 -5.71
C ARG A 47 23.47 7.94 -4.60
N SER A 48 23.96 8.94 -3.86
CA SER A 48 25.12 8.82 -2.96
C SER A 48 24.80 8.30 -1.55
N ALA A 49 23.54 8.20 -1.16
CA ALA A 49 23.18 7.75 0.19
C ALA A 49 22.77 6.27 0.16
N SER A 50 23.73 5.35 0.40
CA SER A 50 23.40 3.94 0.70
C SER A 50 22.89 3.80 2.15
N ASP A 51 22.03 4.72 2.58
CA ASP A 51 21.47 4.70 3.92
C ASP A 51 20.07 4.08 3.92
N PHE A 52 19.67 3.60 5.09
CA PHE A 52 18.37 2.98 5.31
C PHE A 52 17.21 3.91 4.91
N LEU A 53 17.37 5.22 5.13
CA LEU A 53 16.36 6.22 4.79
C LEU A 53 16.11 6.31 3.28
N THR A 54 17.17 6.20 2.47
CA THR A 54 17.04 6.20 1.01
C THR A 54 16.31 4.96 0.53
N ALA A 55 16.64 3.78 1.07
CA ALA A 55 15.93 2.54 0.75
C ALA A 55 14.43 2.63 1.10
N LEU A 56 14.10 3.18 2.27
CA LEU A 56 12.71 3.41 2.70
C LEU A 56 11.98 4.41 1.78
N ASN A 57 12.66 5.47 1.34
CA ASN A 57 12.06 6.43 0.40
C ASN A 57 11.78 5.81 -0.97
N TRP A 58 12.59 4.85 -1.42
CA TRP A 58 12.28 4.08 -2.63
C TRP A 58 11.05 3.19 -2.46
N VAL A 59 10.90 2.50 -1.33
CA VAL A 59 9.67 1.75 -1.00
C VAL A 59 8.45 2.67 -1.07
N ASN A 60 8.54 3.85 -0.45
CA ASN A 60 7.48 4.86 -0.48
C ASN A 60 7.17 5.31 -1.92
N ALA A 61 8.20 5.57 -2.74
CA ALA A 61 8.01 5.97 -4.13
C ALA A 61 7.26 4.91 -4.93
N PHE A 62 7.62 3.63 -4.78
CA PHE A 62 6.94 2.52 -5.45
C PHE A 62 5.49 2.36 -5.00
N ALA A 63 5.24 2.39 -3.68
CA ALA A 63 3.90 2.23 -3.14
C ALA A 63 2.97 3.38 -3.56
N ILE A 64 3.46 4.62 -3.50
CA ILE A 64 2.71 5.81 -3.91
C ILE A 64 2.46 5.77 -5.42
N ALA A 65 3.44 5.37 -6.24
CA ALA A 65 3.28 5.27 -7.69
C ALA A 65 2.09 4.38 -8.08
N VAL A 66 2.02 3.18 -7.52
CA VAL A 66 0.93 2.23 -7.83
C VAL A 66 -0.42 2.73 -7.27
N SER A 67 -0.40 3.35 -6.09
CA SER A 67 -1.62 3.92 -5.48
C SER A 67 -2.17 5.08 -6.31
N GLU A 68 -1.30 5.94 -6.85
CA GLU A 68 -1.66 7.03 -7.75
C GLU A 68 -2.19 6.52 -9.10
N GLU A 69 -1.60 5.45 -9.64
CA GLU A 69 -2.14 4.78 -10.84
C GLU A 69 -3.56 4.24 -10.59
N ASN A 70 -3.77 3.52 -9.49
CA ASN A 70 -5.09 3.03 -9.09
C ASN A 70 -6.10 4.18 -8.96
N ALA A 71 -5.71 5.25 -8.26
CA ALA A 71 -6.55 6.44 -8.08
C ALA A 71 -6.92 7.15 -9.39
N SER A 72 -6.12 6.96 -10.44
CA SER A 72 -6.36 7.53 -11.77
C SER A 72 -7.10 6.61 -12.74
N GLY A 73 -7.49 5.41 -12.31
CA GLY A 73 -8.12 4.40 -13.16
C GLY A 73 -7.14 3.67 -14.08
N GLY A 74 -5.84 3.70 -13.76
CA GLY A 74 -4.82 2.93 -14.46
C GLY A 74 -4.95 1.43 -14.21
N GLN A 75 -4.30 0.64 -15.06
CA GLN A 75 -4.27 -0.82 -14.90
C GLN A 75 -3.41 -1.21 -13.69
N ILE A 76 -4.01 -1.91 -12.72
CA ILE A 76 -3.33 -2.39 -11.51
C ILE A 76 -3.68 -3.85 -11.23
N VAL A 77 -2.90 -4.50 -10.37
CA VAL A 77 -3.19 -5.85 -9.88
C VAL A 77 -3.62 -5.77 -8.42
N THR A 78 -4.71 -6.44 -8.07
CA THR A 78 -5.21 -6.55 -6.69
C THR A 78 -4.19 -7.26 -5.80
N ALA A 79 -3.96 -6.74 -4.59
CA ALA A 79 -3.06 -7.37 -3.63
C ALA A 79 -3.38 -7.01 -2.17
N PRO A 80 -4.44 -7.58 -1.55
CA PRO A 80 -5.50 -8.41 -2.13
C PRO A 80 -6.67 -7.59 -2.72
N THR A 81 -6.70 -6.28 -2.48
CA THR A 81 -7.69 -5.35 -3.03
C THR A 81 -7.01 -4.30 -3.92
N ASN A 82 -7.81 -3.48 -4.61
CA ASN A 82 -7.30 -2.29 -5.31
C ASN A 82 -6.76 -1.25 -4.31
N GLY A 83 -7.35 -1.13 -3.12
CA GLY A 83 -6.91 -0.18 -2.09
C GLY A 83 -5.52 -0.47 -1.53
N ALA A 84 -5.13 -1.75 -1.52
CA ALA A 84 -3.83 -2.21 -1.01
C ALA A 84 -2.82 -2.58 -2.12
N CYS A 85 -3.15 -2.33 -3.40
CA CYS A 85 -2.40 -2.84 -4.55
C CYS A 85 -0.92 -2.40 -4.63
N GLY A 86 -0.54 -1.31 -3.94
CA GLY A 86 0.83 -0.80 -3.96
C GLY A 86 1.83 -1.53 -3.06
N ILE A 87 1.38 -2.35 -2.11
CA ILE A 87 2.24 -2.91 -1.06
C ILE A 87 3.14 -4.03 -1.59
N ILE A 88 2.54 -5.06 -2.20
CA ILE A 88 3.26 -6.18 -2.81
C ILE A 88 4.28 -5.72 -3.86
N PRO A 89 3.93 -4.88 -4.86
CA PRO A 89 4.91 -4.43 -5.84
C PRO A 89 6.02 -3.58 -5.23
N ALA A 90 5.72 -2.74 -4.23
CA ALA A 90 6.75 -1.96 -3.56
C ALA A 90 7.78 -2.84 -2.82
N ALA A 91 7.30 -3.89 -2.14
CA ALA A 91 8.16 -4.86 -1.46
C ALA A 91 9.06 -5.62 -2.44
N LEU A 92 8.50 -6.11 -3.55
CA LEU A 92 9.27 -6.81 -4.59
C LEU A 92 10.27 -5.88 -5.30
N CYS A 93 9.87 -4.65 -5.66
CA CYS A 93 10.79 -3.68 -6.27
C CYS A 93 11.93 -3.31 -5.32
N TRP A 94 11.68 -3.22 -4.01
CA TRP A 94 12.74 -3.01 -3.03
C TRP A 94 13.71 -4.19 -2.96
N TYR A 95 13.19 -5.42 -2.92
CA TYR A 95 14.02 -6.62 -2.90
C TYR A 95 14.90 -6.71 -4.15
N ASP A 96 14.30 -6.52 -5.34
CA ASP A 96 14.98 -6.53 -6.64
C ASP A 96 16.08 -5.45 -6.72
N LYS A 97 15.80 -4.26 -6.18
CA LYS A 97 16.69 -3.10 -6.27
C LYS A 97 17.84 -3.11 -5.26
N PHE A 98 17.61 -3.59 -4.03
CA PHE A 98 18.54 -3.42 -2.91
C PHE A 98 19.09 -4.71 -2.33
N VAL A 99 18.44 -5.86 -2.56
CA VAL A 99 18.87 -7.15 -2.01
C VAL A 99 19.53 -7.99 -3.10
N THR A 100 18.75 -8.40 -4.09
CA THR A 100 19.22 -9.18 -5.24
C THR A 100 18.19 -9.16 -6.36
N PRO A 101 18.60 -9.21 -7.64
CA PRO A 101 17.69 -9.35 -8.76
C PRO A 101 16.74 -10.54 -8.59
N LEU A 102 15.46 -10.34 -8.95
CA LEU A 102 14.42 -11.36 -8.83
C LEU A 102 14.52 -12.42 -9.93
N GLU A 103 14.90 -13.63 -9.54
CA GLU A 103 14.82 -14.81 -10.39
C GLU A 103 13.39 -15.38 -10.45
N PRO A 104 12.96 -16.04 -11.55
CA PRO A 104 11.61 -16.60 -11.69
C PRO A 104 11.20 -17.54 -10.54
N GLY A 105 12.16 -18.29 -9.99
CA GLY A 105 11.95 -19.16 -8.84
C GLY A 105 11.67 -18.38 -7.54
N ALA A 106 12.37 -17.26 -7.32
CA ALA A 106 12.15 -16.39 -6.17
C ALA A 106 10.76 -15.75 -6.25
N LEU A 107 10.42 -15.19 -7.41
CA LEU A 107 9.09 -14.60 -7.63
C LEU A 107 7.96 -15.59 -7.34
N THR A 108 8.13 -16.85 -7.76
CA THR A 108 7.16 -17.92 -7.49
C THR A 108 7.04 -18.19 -6.00
N ARG A 109 8.15 -18.34 -5.26
CA ARG A 109 8.12 -18.56 -3.80
C ARG A 109 7.43 -17.41 -3.09
N PHE A 110 7.79 -16.18 -3.42
CA PHE A 110 7.18 -14.98 -2.83
C PHE A 110 5.66 -14.98 -2.99
N PHE A 111 5.14 -15.16 -4.21
CA PHE A 111 3.70 -15.12 -4.45
C PHE A 111 2.95 -16.29 -3.81
N LEU A 112 3.55 -17.49 -3.77
CA LEU A 112 2.94 -18.64 -3.10
C LEU A 112 2.89 -18.45 -1.58
N THR A 113 3.95 -17.93 -0.97
CA THR A 113 3.96 -17.60 0.46
C THR A 113 2.96 -16.51 0.79
N ALA A 114 2.95 -15.42 0.01
CA ALA A 114 1.96 -14.36 0.15
C ALA A 114 0.52 -14.89 0.01
N ALA A 115 0.26 -15.75 -0.98
CA ALA A 115 -1.05 -16.37 -1.17
C ALA A 115 -1.45 -17.27 0.02
N ALA A 116 -0.52 -18.04 0.59
CA ALA A 116 -0.78 -18.86 1.76
C ALA A 116 -1.21 -18.00 2.97
N ILE A 117 -0.52 -16.88 3.22
CA ILE A 117 -0.92 -15.93 4.27
C ILE A 117 -2.29 -15.30 3.98
N ALA A 118 -2.54 -14.88 2.74
CA ALA A 118 -3.84 -14.34 2.35
C ALA A 118 -4.98 -15.34 2.58
N MET A 119 -4.73 -16.63 2.30
CA MET A 119 -5.69 -17.71 2.55
C MET A 119 -6.00 -17.89 4.04
N LEU A 120 -5.01 -17.76 4.93
CA LEU A 120 -5.23 -17.84 6.38
C LEU A 120 -6.19 -16.74 6.86
N PHE A 121 -6.02 -15.51 6.36
CA PHE A 121 -6.96 -14.43 6.69
C PHE A 121 -8.34 -14.67 6.08
N LYS A 122 -8.42 -15.05 4.81
CA LYS A 122 -9.68 -15.28 4.10
C LYS A 122 -10.53 -16.41 4.69
N GLN A 123 -9.89 -17.45 5.22
CA GLN A 123 -10.58 -18.58 5.84
C GLN A 123 -11.24 -18.22 7.17
N ASN A 124 -10.66 -17.26 7.90
CA ASN A 124 -11.07 -16.93 9.26
C ASN A 124 -11.84 -15.59 9.36
N ALA A 125 -11.72 -14.72 8.37
CA ALA A 125 -12.33 -13.40 8.38
C ALA A 125 -12.53 -12.85 6.95
N SER A 126 -13.34 -11.79 6.85
CA SER A 126 -13.41 -11.01 5.61
C SER A 126 -12.11 -10.22 5.38
N ILE A 127 -11.82 -9.96 4.11
CA ILE A 127 -10.70 -9.13 3.62
C ILE A 127 -11.23 -7.78 3.10
N LEU A 128 -12.55 -7.57 3.09
CA LEU A 128 -13.15 -6.34 2.60
C LEU A 128 -13.00 -5.24 3.64
N GLY A 129 -12.40 -4.11 3.23
CA GLY A 129 -12.21 -2.96 4.12
C GLY A 129 -13.52 -2.38 4.63
N SER A 130 -14.61 -2.55 3.87
CA SER A 130 -15.97 -2.17 4.27
C SER A 130 -16.54 -3.00 5.42
N GLU A 131 -16.01 -4.20 5.67
CA GLU A 131 -16.54 -5.14 6.68
C GLU A 131 -15.65 -5.20 7.92
N VAL A 132 -14.33 -5.15 7.73
CA VAL A 132 -13.35 -5.33 8.82
C VAL A 132 -12.40 -4.15 8.98
N GLY A 133 -12.60 -3.06 8.23
CA GLY A 133 -11.69 -1.92 8.20
C GLY A 133 -10.46 -2.15 7.31
N CYS A 134 -9.66 -1.11 7.11
CA CYS A 134 -8.43 -1.16 6.30
C CYS A 134 -7.41 -2.18 6.81
N GLN A 135 -7.50 -2.66 8.06
CA GLN A 135 -6.72 -3.81 8.52
C GLN A 135 -6.93 -5.06 7.66
N GLY A 136 -8.14 -5.27 7.14
CA GLY A 136 -8.45 -6.39 6.25
C GLY A 136 -7.86 -6.27 4.86
N GLU A 137 -7.52 -5.05 4.43
CA GLU A 137 -6.94 -4.80 3.10
C GLU A 137 -5.44 -4.53 3.20
N ILE A 138 -5.08 -3.40 3.81
CA ILE A 138 -3.71 -2.92 3.99
C ILE A 138 -2.96 -3.84 4.96
N GLY A 139 -3.56 -4.19 6.09
CA GLY A 139 -2.93 -5.09 7.07
C GLY A 139 -2.63 -6.45 6.45
N VAL A 140 -3.61 -7.04 5.74
CA VAL A 140 -3.43 -8.35 5.07
C VAL A 140 -2.33 -8.25 4.01
N ALA A 141 -2.32 -7.21 3.18
CA ALA A 141 -1.27 -7.00 2.19
C ALA A 141 0.13 -6.83 2.81
N CYS A 142 0.23 -6.12 3.94
CA CYS A 142 1.47 -5.99 4.71
C CYS A 142 1.95 -7.35 5.24
N SER A 143 1.06 -8.16 5.80
CA SER A 143 1.38 -9.53 6.25
C SER A 143 1.82 -10.44 5.11
N MET A 144 1.13 -10.36 3.97
CA MET A 144 1.50 -11.10 2.75
C MET A 144 2.91 -10.72 2.28
N ALA A 145 3.22 -9.42 2.22
CA ALA A 145 4.52 -8.92 1.80
C ALA A 145 5.64 -9.30 2.78
N ALA A 146 5.40 -9.15 4.09
CA ALA A 146 6.36 -9.48 5.13
C ALA A 146 6.75 -10.96 5.09
N ALA A 147 5.76 -11.86 4.98
CA ALA A 147 6.00 -13.29 4.86
C ALA A 147 6.73 -13.65 3.56
N GLY A 148 6.30 -13.06 2.43
CA GLY A 148 6.95 -13.29 1.15
C GLY A 148 8.43 -12.88 1.17
N LEU A 149 8.76 -11.72 1.76
CA LEU A 149 10.15 -11.28 1.92
C LEU A 149 10.93 -12.17 2.88
N ALA A 150 10.34 -12.58 4.01
CA ALA A 150 10.98 -13.49 4.97
C ALA A 150 11.40 -14.82 4.30
N GLU A 151 10.50 -15.42 3.53
CA GLU A 151 10.78 -16.62 2.73
C GLU A 151 11.94 -16.37 1.75
N LEU A 152 11.94 -15.23 1.04
CA LEU A 152 13.03 -14.89 0.12
C LEU A 152 14.37 -14.65 0.81
N MET A 153 14.36 -14.26 2.08
CA MET A 153 15.54 -14.07 2.91
C MET A 153 16.00 -15.37 3.61
N GLY A 154 15.33 -16.50 3.35
CA GLY A 154 15.70 -17.81 3.90
C GLY A 154 15.24 -18.04 5.33
N ALA A 155 14.19 -17.35 5.78
CA ALA A 155 13.60 -17.55 7.09
C ALA A 155 12.95 -18.95 7.20
N SER A 156 12.84 -19.47 8.43
CA SER A 156 12.04 -20.68 8.70
C SER A 156 10.55 -20.41 8.52
N VAL A 157 9.73 -21.46 8.52
CA VAL A 157 8.26 -21.34 8.47
C VAL A 157 7.75 -20.55 9.68
N GLU A 158 8.28 -20.83 10.87
CA GLU A 158 7.92 -20.13 12.11
C GLU A 158 8.27 -18.64 12.01
N GLN A 159 9.47 -18.30 11.52
CA GLN A 159 9.89 -16.91 11.34
C GLN A 159 9.05 -16.19 10.28
N THR A 160 8.66 -16.88 9.22
CA THR A 160 7.78 -16.36 8.17
C THR A 160 6.39 -16.03 8.73
N LEU A 161 5.83 -16.91 9.57
CA LEU A 161 4.57 -16.67 10.24
C LEU A 161 4.68 -15.55 11.29
N SER A 162 5.79 -15.48 12.04
CA SER A 162 6.04 -14.37 12.96
C SER A 162 6.13 -13.03 12.23
N ALA A 163 6.80 -12.97 11.06
CA ALA A 163 6.84 -11.76 10.25
C ALA A 163 5.45 -11.33 9.76
N ALA A 164 4.61 -12.29 9.34
CA ALA A 164 3.24 -12.04 8.94
C ALA A 164 2.38 -11.52 10.10
N GLU A 165 2.54 -12.10 11.28
CA GLU A 165 1.81 -11.76 12.50
C GLU A 165 2.16 -10.34 12.98
N ILE A 166 3.44 -10.02 13.13
CA ILE A 166 3.91 -8.67 13.49
C ILE A 166 3.35 -7.63 12.51
N ALA A 167 3.39 -7.92 11.21
CA ALA A 167 2.85 -7.01 10.21
C ALA A 167 1.34 -6.78 10.37
N MET A 168 0.56 -7.80 10.76
CA MET A 168 -0.88 -7.65 11.02
C MET A 168 -1.11 -6.87 12.31
N GLU A 169 -0.36 -7.18 13.37
CA GLU A 169 -0.48 -6.54 14.68
C GLU A 169 -0.39 -5.01 14.57
N HIS A 170 0.53 -4.51 13.75
CA HIS A 170 0.74 -3.07 13.51
C HIS A 170 -0.39 -2.40 12.72
N HIS A 171 -1.37 -3.16 12.24
CA HIS A 171 -2.54 -2.66 11.51
C HIS A 171 -3.86 -2.97 12.22
N LEU A 172 -3.85 -3.66 13.38
CA LEU A 172 -5.08 -3.97 14.12
C LEU A 172 -5.78 -2.68 14.58
N GLY A 173 -7.08 -2.61 14.33
CA GLY A 173 -7.90 -1.44 14.62
C GLY A 173 -7.87 -0.35 13.53
N LEU A 174 -7.15 -0.57 12.42
CA LEU A 174 -7.15 0.38 11.31
C LEU A 174 -8.50 0.36 10.58
N THR A 175 -9.27 1.43 10.76
CA THR A 175 -10.60 1.59 10.17
C THR A 175 -10.55 1.99 8.69
N CYS A 176 -11.66 1.78 7.98
CA CYS A 176 -11.84 2.22 6.59
C CYS A 176 -12.79 3.42 6.54
N ASP A 177 -12.24 4.64 6.49
CA ASP A 177 -13.03 5.89 6.40
C ASP A 177 -12.43 6.88 5.38
N PRO A 178 -12.35 6.51 4.09
CA PRO A 178 -11.74 7.35 3.07
C PRO A 178 -12.44 8.71 2.93
N LEU A 179 -11.66 9.79 2.77
CA LEU A 179 -12.23 11.12 2.55
C LEU A 179 -13.07 11.15 1.27
N GLY A 180 -14.36 11.46 1.42
CA GLY A 180 -15.30 11.51 0.30
C GLY A 180 -15.45 10.16 -0.43
N GLY A 181 -15.18 9.04 0.25
CA GLY A 181 -15.26 7.70 -0.36
C GLY A 181 -14.12 7.37 -1.33
N GLN A 182 -13.10 8.24 -1.47
CA GLN A 182 -12.05 8.09 -2.49
C GLN A 182 -10.81 7.38 -1.95
N VAL A 183 -10.33 6.41 -2.73
CA VAL A 183 -9.09 5.64 -2.50
C VAL A 183 -7.86 6.47 -2.89
N GLN A 184 -7.76 7.67 -2.31
CA GLN A 184 -6.71 8.65 -2.59
C GLN A 184 -6.05 9.14 -1.30
N ASN A 185 -6.82 9.23 -0.22
CA ASN A 185 -6.44 9.95 0.99
C ASN A 185 -6.60 9.10 2.26
N SER A 186 -5.48 8.60 2.80
CA SER A 186 -5.42 8.01 4.14
C SER A 186 -5.27 9.12 5.21
N LEU A 187 -6.41 9.75 5.50
CA LEU A 187 -6.90 10.35 6.75
C LEU A 187 -6.12 11.30 7.68
N HIS A 188 -4.79 11.42 7.71
CA HIS A 188 -4.19 12.10 8.88
C HIS A 188 -3.95 13.62 8.77
N ARG A 189 -3.67 14.15 7.58
CA ARG A 189 -3.26 15.57 7.41
C ARG A 189 -4.39 16.50 6.99
N GLU A 190 -5.33 15.98 6.20
CA GLU A 190 -6.37 16.79 5.53
C GLU A 190 -7.66 16.90 6.35
N LYS A 191 -8.00 15.86 7.14
CA LYS A 191 -9.07 15.96 8.16
C LYS A 191 -8.80 17.07 9.18
N ARG A 192 -7.54 17.35 9.55
CA ARG A 192 -7.24 18.48 10.46
C ARG A 192 -7.59 19.83 9.84
N HIS A 193 -7.42 19.99 8.52
CA HIS A 193 -7.79 21.21 7.82
C HIS A 193 -9.31 21.33 7.68
N LEU A 194 -9.99 20.26 7.25
CA LEU A 194 -11.44 20.24 7.12
C LEU A 194 -12.16 20.39 8.47
N CYS A 195 -11.68 19.73 9.53
CA CYS A 195 -12.26 19.87 10.88
C CYS A 195 -12.06 21.31 11.42
N ARG A 196 -10.90 21.94 11.16
CA ARG A 196 -10.66 23.36 11.48
C ARG A 196 -11.53 24.32 10.68
N GLU A 197 -11.86 23.98 9.43
CA GLU A 197 -12.74 24.81 8.60
C GLU A 197 -14.22 24.64 8.95
N SER A 198 -14.64 23.45 9.37
CA SER A 198 -16.00 23.20 9.87
C SER A 198 -16.23 23.88 11.23
N ASP A 199 -15.25 23.86 12.14
CA ASP A 199 -15.30 24.62 13.41
C ASP A 199 -15.40 26.13 13.18
N LYS A 200 -14.75 26.64 12.12
CA LYS A 200 -14.84 28.07 11.74
C LYS A 200 -16.16 28.46 11.09
N ARG A 201 -16.92 27.51 10.54
CA ARG A 201 -18.17 27.76 9.81
C ARG A 201 -19.43 27.67 10.68
N GLY A 202 -19.31 27.30 11.95
CA GLY A 202 -20.45 27.30 12.89
C GLY A 202 -21.60 26.40 12.44
N ASP A 203 -21.30 25.28 11.77
CA ASP A 203 -22.31 24.37 11.24
C ASP A 203 -22.84 23.49 12.39
N ASP A 204 -24.01 23.87 12.92
CA ASP A 204 -24.74 23.15 13.97
C ASP A 204 -25.61 22.00 13.43
N GLY A 205 -25.52 21.70 12.14
CA GLY A 205 -26.22 20.59 11.51
C GLY A 205 -25.47 19.26 11.64
N ASP A 206 -26.04 18.35 12.42
CA ASP A 206 -25.77 16.91 12.47
C ASP A 206 -24.66 16.45 13.45
N GLU A 207 -25.08 16.22 14.69
CA GLU A 207 -24.28 15.65 15.79
C GLU A 207 -23.73 14.24 15.45
N SER A 208 -24.32 13.55 14.46
CA SER A 208 -23.81 12.28 13.92
C SER A 208 -22.46 12.45 13.20
N ARG A 209 -22.31 13.50 12.38
CA ARG A 209 -21.03 13.85 11.73
C ARG A 209 -19.95 14.25 12.74
N LYS A 210 -20.33 14.97 13.80
CA LYS A 210 -19.39 15.34 14.88
C LYS A 210 -18.90 14.09 15.63
N ARG A 211 -19.76 13.09 15.89
CA ARG A 211 -19.34 11.84 16.58
C ARG A 211 -18.38 10.98 15.76
N THR A 212 -18.57 10.86 14.45
CA THR A 212 -17.61 10.14 13.58
C THR A 212 -16.24 10.83 13.52
N LEU A 213 -16.20 12.15 13.66
CA LEU A 213 -14.96 12.94 13.71
C LEU A 213 -14.21 12.83 15.05
N TYR A 214 -14.91 12.62 16.17
CA TYR A 214 -14.29 12.51 17.50
C TYR A 214 -13.66 11.14 17.80
N PHE A 215 -14.08 10.07 17.11
CA PHE A 215 -13.49 8.73 17.27
C PHE A 215 -12.13 8.54 16.57
N ALA A 216 -11.59 9.58 15.94
CA ALA A 216 -10.27 9.59 15.29
C ALA A 216 -9.20 10.36 16.11
N ARG A 217 -9.30 10.35 17.44
CA ARG A 217 -8.23 10.76 18.37
C ARG A 217 -7.45 9.56 18.88
#